data_AF-A0A5B9QKB1-F1
#
_entry.id   AF-A0A5B9QKB1-F1
#
_cell.length_a   1.000
_cell.length_b   1.000
_cell.length_c   1.000
_cell.angle_alpha   90.00
_cell.angle_beta   90.00
_cell.angle_gamma   90.00
#
_symmetry.space_group_name_H-M   'P 1'
#
loop_
_entity.id
_entity.type
_entity.pdbx_description
1 polymer ?
#
loop_
_entity_poly.entity_id
_entity_poly.type
_entity_poly.pdbx_seq_one_letter_code
_entity_poly.pdbx_strand_id
1 'polypeptide(L)'
;MELTARAIRQQRQVRGVGLETILDVVSVLALVFGIVGSLGTLVAVGDAWVASSIAVRAVLHWLWLRALAELIRLLKRSVGLEHAGRISGSHIATVDTCSHCGATLRSDVCCHGCGARLIHPEADA
;
A
#
# COMPACT_ATOMS: atom_id res chain seq x y z
N MET A 1 -21.80 -12.19 -34.34
CA MET A 1 -20.58 -12.57 -33.58
C MET A 1 -20.83 -12.16 -32.14
N GLU A 2 -20.83 -13.11 -31.21
CA GLU A 2 -21.00 -12.79 -29.79
C GLU A 2 -19.72 -12.14 -29.25
N LEU A 3 -19.85 -10.96 -28.63
CA LEU A 3 -18.75 -10.26 -27.98
C LEU A 3 -18.41 -10.98 -26.67
N THR A 4 -17.17 -11.46 -26.57
CA THR A 4 -16.68 -12.14 -25.37
C THR A 4 -15.52 -11.36 -24.74
N ALA A 5 -15.44 -11.37 -23.41
CA ALA A 5 -14.40 -10.69 -22.64
C ALA A 5 -13.94 -11.57 -21.48
N ARG A 6 -12.73 -11.32 -20.98
CA ARG A 6 -12.19 -11.97 -19.77
C ARG A 6 -12.24 -10.99 -18.61
N ALA A 7 -12.53 -11.50 -17.41
CA ALA A 7 -12.31 -10.77 -16.18
C ALA A 7 -10.81 -10.68 -15.93
N ILE A 8 -10.26 -9.46 -15.91
CA ILE A 8 -8.87 -9.21 -15.56
C ILE A 8 -8.87 -8.75 -14.11
N ARG A 9 -8.18 -9.49 -13.24
CA ARG A 9 -7.83 -9.03 -11.89
C ARG A 9 -6.79 -7.93 -11.99
N GLN A 10 -7.23 -6.68 -12.05
CA GLN A 10 -6.32 -5.57 -12.17
C GLN A 10 -5.89 -5.10 -10.77
N GLN A 11 -4.72 -5.56 -10.32
CA GLN A 11 -4.08 -5.04 -9.13
C GLN A 11 -3.57 -3.63 -9.43
N ARG A 12 -4.27 -2.60 -8.94
CA ARG A 12 -3.97 -1.17 -9.17
C ARG A 12 -2.77 -0.68 -8.36
N GLN A 13 -1.66 -1.43 -8.42
CA GLN A 13 -0.44 -1.15 -7.68
C GLN A 13 0.56 -0.48 -8.62
N VAL A 14 0.90 0.77 -8.33
CA VAL A 14 1.87 1.51 -9.13
C VAL A 14 3.26 0.93 -8.88
N ARG A 15 4.01 0.65 -9.95
CA ARG A 15 5.44 0.28 -9.89
C ARG A 15 6.38 1.49 -9.69
N GLY A 16 5.84 2.69 -9.47
CA GLY A 16 6.60 3.94 -9.35
C GLY A 16 7.04 4.26 -7.92
N VAL A 17 8.10 5.06 -7.78
CA VAL A 17 8.55 5.61 -6.49
C VAL A 17 7.58 6.72 -6.07
N GLY A 18 6.52 6.34 -5.36
CA GLY A 18 5.58 7.30 -4.77
C GLY A 18 6.18 7.98 -3.53
N LEU A 19 5.63 9.15 -3.19
CA LEU A 19 5.95 9.87 -1.94
C LEU A 19 5.81 8.95 -0.71
N GLU A 20 4.88 8.00 -0.74
CA GLU A 20 4.64 7.00 0.31
C GLU A 20 5.86 6.09 0.53
N THR A 21 6.54 5.71 -0.55
CA THR A 21 7.76 4.90 -0.49
C THR A 21 8.91 5.70 0.11
N ILE A 22 9.00 7.00 -0.23
CA ILE A 22 10.00 7.89 0.36
C ILE A 22 9.74 8.05 1.86
N LEU A 23 8.49 8.25 2.28
CA LEU A 23 8.14 8.35 3.70
C LEU A 23 8.48 7.07 4.46
N ASP A 24 8.22 5.88 3.89
CA ASP A 24 8.61 4.63 4.52
C ASP A 24 10.14 4.55 4.69
N VAL A 25 10.91 4.89 3.66
CA VAL A 25 12.38 4.91 3.72
C VAL A 25 12.88 5.90 4.78
N VAL A 26 12.36 7.13 4.78
CA VAL A 26 12.71 8.17 5.75
C VAL A 26 12.36 7.73 7.16
N SER A 27 11.20 7.07 7.36
CA SER A 27 10.82 6.55 8.67
C SER A 27 11.85 5.55 9.20
N VAL A 28 12.27 4.60 8.36
CA VAL A 28 13.24 3.57 8.74
C VAL A 28 14.60 4.20 9.04
N LEU A 29 15.04 5.16 8.22
CA LEU A 29 16.28 5.89 8.48
C LEU A 29 16.23 6.66 9.80
N ALA A 30 15.13 7.37 10.08
CA ALA A 30 14.95 8.09 11.34
C ALA A 30 15.02 7.15 12.56
N LEU A 31 14.43 5.95 12.46
CA LEU A 31 14.53 4.94 13.51
C LEU A 31 15.98 4.48 13.71
N VAL A 32 16.70 4.18 12.63
CA VAL A 32 18.10 3.74 12.68
C VAL A 32 18.98 4.80 13.32
N PHE A 33 18.87 6.06 12.87
CA PHE A 33 19.63 7.17 13.47
C PHE A 33 19.28 7.38 14.94
N GLY A 34 18.00 7.21 15.32
CA GLY A 34 17.58 7.30 16.71
C GLY A 34 18.16 6.19 17.60
N ILE A 35 18.22 4.95 17.10
CA ILE A 35 18.84 3.83 17.82
C ILE A 35 20.35 4.06 17.97
N VAL A 36 21.04 4.43 16.88
CA VAL A 36 22.47 4.74 16.91
C VAL A 36 22.76 5.91 17.85
N GLY A 37 21.95 6.96 17.83
CA GLY A 37 22.06 8.11 18.73
C GLY A 37 21.84 7.73 20.19
N SER A 38 20.85 6.87 20.48
CA SER A 38 20.58 6.35 21.83
C SER A 38 21.75 5.52 22.37
N LEU A 39 22.30 4.61 21.56
CA LEU A 39 23.49 3.83 21.92
C LEU A 39 24.72 4.74 22.12
N GLY A 40 24.92 5.70 21.23
CA GLY A 40 26.01 6.66 21.33
C GLY A 40 25.94 7.50 22.60
N THR A 41 24.75 7.96 22.99
CA THR A 41 24.56 8.69 24.26
C THR A 41 24.79 7.80 25.47
N LEU A 42 24.34 6.54 25.43
CA LEU A 42 24.59 5.58 26.51
C LEU A 42 26.10 5.34 26.70
N VAL A 43 26.86 5.17 25.62
CA VAL A 43 28.32 4.93 25.69
C VAL A 43 29.08 6.19 26.10
N ALA A 44 28.71 7.37 25.58
CA ALA A 44 29.45 8.60 25.82
C ALA A 44 29.16 9.25 27.18
N VAL A 45 27.90 9.19 27.62
CA VAL A 45 27.44 9.90 28.83
C VAL A 45 27.15 8.93 29.98
N GLY A 46 26.79 7.67 29.68
CA GLY A 46 26.40 6.69 30.69
C GLY A 46 24.99 6.92 31.27
N ASP A 47 24.26 7.93 30.80
CA ASP A 47 22.94 8.26 31.30
C ASP A 47 21.85 7.45 30.57
N ALA A 48 21.36 6.41 31.25
CA ALA A 48 20.30 5.53 30.77
C ALA A 48 18.95 6.26 30.58
N TRP A 49 18.68 7.33 31.33
CA TRP A 49 17.44 8.10 31.19
C TRP A 49 17.44 8.89 29.87
N VAL A 50 18.55 9.56 29.57
CA VAL A 50 18.69 10.29 28.31
C VAL A 50 18.66 9.32 27.12
N ALA A 51 19.41 8.22 27.18
CA ALA A 51 19.45 7.22 26.12
C ALA A 51 18.06 6.60 25.85
N SER A 52 17.33 6.20 26.90
CA SER A 52 15.97 5.64 26.76
C SER A 52 14.98 6.67 26.21
N SER A 53 15.05 7.92 26.65
CA SER A 53 14.19 8.98 26.12
C SER A 53 14.40 9.23 24.62
N ILE A 54 15.64 9.14 24.13
CA ILE A 54 15.98 9.24 22.70
C ILE A 54 15.40 8.04 21.94
N ALA A 55 15.57 6.83 22.45
CA ALA A 55 15.02 5.62 21.83
C ALA A 55 13.49 5.68 21.70
N VAL A 56 12.80 6.08 22.77
CA VAL A 56 11.34 6.24 22.77
C VAL A 56 10.89 7.28 21.75
N ARG A 57 11.56 8.45 21.70
CA ARG A 57 11.27 9.47 20.68
C ARG A 57 11.49 8.97 19.26
N ALA A 58 12.54 8.19 19.01
CA ALA A 58 12.81 7.61 17.70
C ALA A 58 11.70 6.64 17.25
N VAL A 59 11.23 5.77 18.15
CA VAL A 59 10.12 4.84 17.89
C VAL A 59 8.82 5.60 17.62
N LEU A 60 8.52 6.62 18.43
CA LEU A 60 7.34 7.48 18.23
C LEU A 60 7.39 8.19 16.87
N HIS A 61 8.54 8.73 16.50
CA HIS A 61 8.71 9.43 15.23
C HIS A 61 8.57 8.48 14.04
N TRP A 62 9.15 7.27 14.14
CA TRP A 62 8.97 6.21 13.16
C TRP A 62 7.50 5.80 12.99
N LEU A 63 6.79 5.56 14.10
CA LEU A 63 5.36 5.23 14.09
C LEU A 63 4.54 6.35 13.44
N TRP A 64 4.83 7.60 13.77
CA TRP A 64 4.12 8.75 13.22
C TRP A 64 4.31 8.88 11.71
N LEU A 65 5.55 8.77 11.21
CA LEU A 65 5.84 8.82 9.78
C LEU A 65 5.19 7.65 9.02
N ARG A 66 5.22 6.45 9.59
CA ARG A 66 4.58 5.27 9.01
C ARG A 66 3.06 5.43 8.95
N ALA A 67 2.44 5.93 10.01
CA ALA A 67 1.01 6.23 10.03
C ALA A 67 0.63 7.28 8.98
N LEU A 68 1.48 8.29 8.78
CA LEU A 68 1.25 9.35 7.78
C LEU A 68 1.36 8.79 6.35
N ALA A 69 2.35 7.95 6.07
CA ALA A 69 2.47 7.25 4.78
C ALA A 69 1.23 6.40 4.48
N GLU A 70 0.73 5.71 5.50
CA GLU A 70 -0.47 4.89 5.38
C GLU A 70 -1.75 5.71 5.17
N LEU A 71 -1.88 6.85 5.86
CA LEU A 71 -2.99 7.78 5.67
C LEU A 71 -3.02 8.34 4.25
N ILE A 72 -1.87 8.65 3.64
CA ILE A 72 -1.78 9.06 2.23
C ILE A 72 -2.26 7.95 1.30
N ARG A 73 -1.86 6.70 1.52
CA ARG A 73 -2.32 5.54 0.72
C ARG A 73 -3.84 5.38 0.80
N LEU A 74 -4.41 5.50 2.01
CA LEU A 74 -5.85 5.45 2.23
C LEU A 74 -6.58 6.59 1.52
N LEU A 75 -6.04 7.81 1.60
CA LEU A 75 -6.62 8.98 0.93
C LEU A 75 -6.62 8.79 -0.60
N LYS A 76 -5.50 8.35 -1.19
CA LYS A 76 -5.44 8.04 -2.61
C LYS A 76 -6.43 6.94 -3.00
N ARG A 77 -6.51 5.87 -2.21
CA ARG A 77 -7.48 4.79 -2.44
C ARG A 77 -8.92 5.30 -2.43
N SER A 78 -9.26 6.22 -1.52
CA SER A 78 -10.62 6.78 -1.43
C SER A 78 -11.04 7.59 -2.66
N VAL A 79 -10.09 8.21 -3.35
CA VAL A 79 -10.31 8.98 -4.59
C VAL A 79 -10.11 8.10 -5.83
N GLY A 80 -9.82 6.81 -5.67
CA GLY A 80 -9.52 5.90 -6.77
C GLY A 80 -8.18 6.23 -7.45
N LEU A 81 -7.28 6.91 -6.77
CA LEU A 81 -5.92 7.13 -7.25
C LEU A 81 -5.04 5.92 -6.93
N GLU A 82 -4.06 5.78 -7.80
CA GLU A 82 -3.04 4.76 -7.76
C GLU A 82 -2.04 5.03 -6.61
N HIS A 83 -1.73 4.01 -5.78
CA HIS A 83 -0.83 4.14 -4.62
C HIS A 83 0.21 3.00 -4.58
N ALA A 84 1.37 3.27 -3.95
CA ALA A 84 2.47 2.34 -3.78
C ALA A 84 2.50 1.75 -2.35
N GLY A 85 2.98 0.51 -2.25
CA GLY A 85 3.10 -0.20 -0.97
C GLY A 85 1.83 -0.89 -0.48
N ARG A 86 1.92 -1.50 0.70
CA ARG A 86 0.85 -2.27 1.33
C ARG A 86 0.15 -1.42 2.40
N ILE A 87 -1.18 -1.48 2.42
CA ILE A 87 -2.00 -0.92 3.50
C ILE A 87 -2.18 -2.02 4.54
N SER A 88 -1.97 -1.71 5.81
CA SER A 88 -2.22 -2.61 6.94
C SER A 88 -3.71 -2.95 7.01
N GLY A 89 -4.02 -4.22 7.27
CA GLY A 89 -5.40 -4.69 7.39
C GLY A 89 -6.22 -4.71 6.09
N SER A 90 -5.69 -4.27 4.95
CA SER A 90 -6.40 -4.44 3.68
C SER A 90 -6.37 -5.90 3.22
N HIS A 91 -7.49 -6.61 3.33
CA HIS A 91 -7.75 -7.75 2.46
C HIS A 91 -7.80 -7.21 1.02
N ILE A 92 -7.05 -7.84 0.12
CA ILE A 92 -7.00 -7.46 -1.30
C ILE A 92 -8.40 -7.69 -1.86
N ALA A 93 -9.23 -6.65 -1.91
CA ALA A 93 -10.45 -6.67 -2.69
C ALA A 93 -10.02 -6.56 -4.14
N THR A 94 -9.80 -7.71 -4.79
CA THR A 94 -9.58 -7.78 -6.23
C THR A 94 -10.85 -7.27 -6.90
N VAL A 95 -10.75 -6.16 -7.62
CA VAL A 95 -11.85 -5.66 -8.45
C VAL A 95 -11.62 -6.19 -9.85
N ASP A 96 -12.53 -7.01 -10.33
CA ASP A 96 -12.46 -7.58 -11.67
C ASP A 96 -12.86 -6.50 -12.70
N THR A 97 -12.05 -6.35 -13.76
CA THR A 97 -12.32 -5.43 -14.87
C THR A 97 -12.51 -6.19 -16.18
N CYS A 98 -13.30 -5.64 -17.09
CA CYS A 98 -13.56 -6.24 -18.40
C CYS A 98 -12.35 -6.06 -19.33
N SER A 99 -11.84 -7.15 -19.91
CA SER A 99 -10.71 -7.09 -20.86
C SER A 99 -11.01 -6.32 -22.15
N HIS A 100 -12.29 -6.18 -22.51
CA HIS A 100 -12.68 -5.53 -23.76
C HIS A 100 -12.86 -4.01 -23.62
N CYS A 101 -13.46 -3.55 -22.52
CA CYS A 101 -13.81 -2.13 -22.36
C CYS A 101 -13.23 -1.47 -21.10
N GLY A 102 -12.52 -2.23 -20.26
CA GLY A 102 -11.92 -1.73 -19.02
C GLY A 102 -12.90 -1.36 -17.91
N ALA A 103 -14.20 -1.56 -18.10
CA ALA A 103 -15.21 -1.27 -17.09
C ALA A 103 -15.08 -2.22 -15.90
N THR A 104 -15.31 -1.70 -14.69
CA THR A 104 -15.38 -2.52 -13.47
C THR A 104 -16.61 -3.42 -13.53
N LEU A 105 -16.40 -4.71 -13.26
CA LEU A 105 -17.44 -5.72 -13.35
C LEU A 105 -18.30 -5.67 -12.07
N ARG A 106 -19.61 -5.57 -12.27
CA ARG A 106 -20.63 -5.71 -11.19
C ARG A 106 -21.32 -7.07 -11.21
N SER A 107 -21.19 -7.82 -12.30
CA SER A 107 -21.78 -9.14 -12.48
C SER A 107 -20.75 -10.08 -13.09
N ASP A 108 -20.85 -11.37 -12.75
CA ASP A 108 -19.92 -12.40 -13.21
C ASP A 108 -20.28 -12.96 -14.59
N VAL A 109 -21.42 -12.55 -15.17
CA VAL A 109 -21.98 -13.14 -16.39
C VAL A 109 -21.71 -12.26 -17.61
N CYS A 110 -21.88 -10.94 -17.46
CA CYS A 110 -21.68 -10.01 -18.56
C CYS A 110 -21.19 -8.64 -18.08
N CYS A 111 -20.47 -7.95 -18.95
CA CYS A 111 -20.03 -6.59 -18.70
C CYS A 111 -21.18 -5.60 -18.99
N HIS A 112 -21.61 -4.82 -18.00
CA HIS A 112 -22.64 -3.78 -18.19
C HIS A 112 -22.19 -2.59 -19.06
N GLY A 113 -20.87 -2.42 -19.28
CA GLY A 113 -20.34 -1.34 -20.11
C GLY A 113 -20.39 -1.63 -21.60
N CYS A 114 -19.98 -2.84 -22.02
CA CYS A 114 -19.90 -3.23 -23.43
C CYS A 114 -20.84 -4.36 -23.84
N GLY A 115 -21.58 -4.95 -22.90
CA GLY A 115 -22.46 -6.10 -23.14
C GLY A 115 -21.73 -7.42 -23.39
N ALA A 116 -20.39 -7.44 -23.34
CA ALA A 116 -19.63 -8.66 -23.60
C ALA A 116 -19.88 -9.73 -22.53
N ARG A 117 -20.04 -10.98 -22.96
CA ARG A 117 -20.16 -12.13 -22.06
C ARG A 117 -18.80 -12.46 -21.45
N LEU A 118 -18.76 -12.66 -20.14
CA LEU A 118 -17.53 -12.98 -19.42
C LEU A 118 -17.20 -14.47 -19.54
N ILE A 119 -15.97 -14.78 -19.92
CA ILE A 119 -15.44 -16.15 -19.94
C ILE A 119 -14.52 -16.31 -18.72
N HIS A 120 -14.91 -17.18 -17.78
CA HIS A 120 -14.10 -17.55 -16.62
C HIS A 120 -13.22 -18.75 -16.97
N PRO A 121 -11.88 -18.65 -16.93
CA PRO A 121 -10.98 -19.75 -17.26
C PRO A 121 -10.94 -20.87 -16.20
N GLU A 122 -11.60 -20.71 -15.05
CA GLU A 122 -11.58 -21.66 -13.92
C GLU A 122 -12.79 -22.61 -13.89
N ALA A 123 -13.79 -22.45 -14.78
CA ALA A 123 -15.01 -23.27 -14.78
C ALA A 123 -14.91 -24.55 -15.64
N ASP A 124 -13.81 -24.71 -16.40
CA ASP A 124 -13.61 -25.80 -17.36
C ASP A 124 -12.42 -26.74 -16.98
N ALA A 125 -12.04 -26.79 -15.70
CA ALA A 125 -11.00 -27.71 -15.18
C ALA A 125 -11.60 -28.83 -14.33
#